data_AF-A0A9P9SJF1-F1
#
_entry.id   AF-A0A9P9SJF1-F1
#
_cell.length_a   1.000
_cell.length_b   1.000
_cell.length_c   1.000
_cell.angle_alpha   90.00
_cell.angle_beta   90.00
_cell.angle_gamma   90.00
#
_symmetry.space_group_name_H-M   'P 1'
#
loop_
_entity.id
_entity.type
_entity.pdbx_description
1 polymer ?
#
loop_
_entity_poly.entity_id
_entity_poly.type
_entity_poly.pdbx_seq_one_letter_code
_entity_poly.pdbx_strand_id
1 'polypeptide(L)'
;MDVLKKNNETTTSEHSSNLPILLPVEPIYLDLKNESLFKDQYSVQAPGSKIIGLQPHPHVSFPCAKAIVSASVQAERVGARSLELVRPAAGTTVGRGHASVPPVKDNNYDIIMQPKTSAISQEQLVAEAQGIYTGLTMIEAKCIEVDNDLAQVDQASPPYINNQQWQALFALHRTLIHEHHDFLLVSQHPSASPALKRLATKYSMPARLWRHAIHPLLELLRHHLPASLDHMLAFLYLAYSMTTLLLETVPIFQEIWMEFLGDLARYRIAIEDDDFQDKEVWAVVARRWYSKCSRRAVTTGRLYHHLAVLARTNVLQQLFYYVKSLSVTIPFESARKSILTLFSPFLNEDQALSRTLPFESTFIKCHAVISTFTKPGEYEYFLGSFLRLLDPQIRRVTRKFMEQGYHIAIINAAAVLHFLATPNPPAWVIRIDVLDPSTVQQSAKEIDRCKTAIRLSDETAKTVLNRTNDPNVLPYIHVLLVFLHHVAQMDGDNEAILPLYEDMMKGFPWELLATALTDLVRKDPEKHSQHDKMPGRENSNRELTPLPEDFAMCGFSWVDTTIYPDKYFSYKVFRSGIWRHKYDEDDIYREMAGMTPDRIIRILWYGHQLVKLGRLSFKQGRFLKS
;
A
#
# COMPACT_ATOMS: atom_id res chain seq x y z
N MET A 1 -27.99 21.32 -60.92
CA MET A 1 -26.70 21.26 -60.21
C MET A 1 -26.99 20.64 -58.87
N ASP A 2 -26.63 19.42 -58.50
CA ASP A 2 -25.79 18.40 -59.12
C ASP A 2 -26.29 17.00 -58.69
N VAL A 3 -25.83 16.03 -59.44
CA VAL A 3 -26.39 14.69 -59.66
C VAL A 3 -25.72 13.63 -58.75
N LEU A 4 -26.56 12.72 -58.22
CA LEU A 4 -26.31 11.32 -57.83
C LEU A 4 -25.07 10.95 -56.98
N LYS A 5 -25.34 10.32 -55.81
CA LYS A 5 -25.06 8.89 -55.62
C LYS A 5 -25.74 8.31 -54.37
N LYS A 6 -26.52 7.24 -54.60
CA LYS A 6 -27.05 6.29 -53.63
C LYS A 6 -26.11 5.07 -53.58
N ASN A 7 -25.94 4.55 -52.36
CA ASN A 7 -25.77 3.15 -51.94
C ASN A 7 -24.62 2.29 -52.51
N ASN A 8 -23.78 1.72 -51.65
CA ASN A 8 -23.91 0.31 -51.22
C ASN A 8 -22.91 -0.10 -50.14
N GLU A 9 -23.38 -1.06 -49.34
CA GLU A 9 -22.86 -1.67 -48.12
C GLU A 9 -21.47 -2.30 -48.22
N THR A 10 -20.76 -2.32 -47.09
CA THR A 10 -19.97 -3.50 -46.67
C THR A 10 -19.89 -3.52 -45.15
N THR A 11 -20.52 -4.53 -44.58
CA THR A 11 -20.46 -4.95 -43.18
C THR A 11 -19.04 -5.33 -42.79
N THR A 12 -18.45 -4.61 -41.83
CA THR A 12 -17.29 -5.09 -41.07
C THR A 12 -17.61 -4.97 -39.59
N SER A 13 -17.58 -6.11 -38.90
CA SER A 13 -17.94 -6.27 -37.50
C SER A 13 -17.16 -5.33 -36.59
N GLU A 14 -17.89 -4.50 -35.85
CA GLU A 14 -17.39 -3.78 -34.68
C GLU A 14 -17.15 -4.77 -33.52
N HIS A 15 -15.94 -5.30 -33.44
CA HIS A 15 -15.36 -5.79 -32.19
C HIS A 15 -14.02 -5.07 -31.97
N SER A 16 -14.09 -3.75 -31.72
CA SER A 16 -13.01 -3.04 -31.07
C SER A 16 -13.11 -3.30 -29.56
N SER A 17 -12.34 -4.31 -29.14
CA SER A 17 -12.07 -4.61 -27.75
C SER A 17 -11.54 -3.37 -27.02
N ASN A 18 -12.30 -2.93 -26.01
CA ASN A 18 -11.87 -2.00 -24.98
C ASN A 18 -10.63 -2.55 -24.26
N LEU A 19 -9.42 -2.22 -24.73
CA LEU A 19 -8.22 -2.31 -23.89
C LEU A 19 -8.40 -1.33 -22.72
N PRO A 20 -8.43 -1.79 -21.47
CA PRO A 20 -8.52 -0.87 -20.33
C PRO A 20 -7.27 0.01 -20.31
N ILE A 21 -7.48 1.33 -20.30
CA ILE A 21 -6.43 2.34 -20.09
C ILE A 21 -5.61 1.93 -18.85
N LEU A 22 -4.40 1.43 -19.08
CA LEU A 22 -3.43 1.12 -18.04
C LEU A 22 -2.92 2.44 -17.48
N LEU A 23 -3.02 2.61 -16.16
CA LEU A 23 -2.47 3.77 -15.47
C LEU A 23 -0.94 3.68 -15.50
N PRO A 24 -0.23 4.80 -15.73
CA PRO A 24 1.23 4.82 -15.77
C PRO A 24 1.81 4.26 -14.46
N VAL A 25 2.76 3.34 -14.58
CA VAL A 25 3.60 2.88 -13.47
C VAL A 25 4.66 3.96 -13.28
N GLU A 26 4.34 5.05 -12.57
CA GLU A 26 5.36 6.06 -12.19
C GLU A 26 6.36 5.42 -11.23
N PRO A 27 7.65 5.29 -11.60
CA PRO A 27 8.67 4.74 -10.72
C PRO A 27 9.09 5.75 -9.64
N ILE A 28 9.19 5.30 -8.38
CA ILE A 28 9.74 6.06 -7.22
C ILE A 28 11.15 6.57 -7.47
N TYR A 29 11.87 5.89 -8.33
CA TYR A 29 13.30 5.99 -8.48
C TYR A 29 13.75 7.27 -9.22
N LEU A 30 12.80 8.11 -9.61
CA LEU A 30 13.00 9.43 -10.23
C LEU A 30 13.12 10.57 -9.22
N ASP A 31 12.50 10.49 -8.03
CA ASP A 31 12.38 11.66 -7.15
C ASP A 31 13.38 11.66 -5.97
N LEU A 32 14.58 11.11 -6.20
CA LEU A 32 15.76 11.51 -5.43
C LEU A 32 16.20 12.89 -5.95
N LYS A 33 15.48 13.94 -5.58
CA LYS A 33 15.89 15.34 -5.81
C LYS A 33 17.24 15.62 -5.15
N ASN A 34 18.29 15.33 -5.91
CA ASN A 34 19.65 15.85 -5.81
C ASN A 34 20.31 15.72 -7.21
N GLU A 35 19.58 16.11 -8.25
CA GLU A 35 20.03 16.04 -9.66
C GLU A 35 20.98 17.18 -10.07
N SER A 36 21.33 18.12 -9.20
CA SER A 36 22.15 19.29 -9.58
C SER A 36 23.66 19.18 -9.30
N LEU A 37 24.18 18.03 -8.86
CA LEU A 37 25.61 17.89 -8.48
C LEU A 37 26.44 16.88 -9.30
N PHE A 38 25.90 16.29 -10.37
CA PHE A 38 26.57 15.18 -11.06
C PHE A 38 26.87 15.39 -12.55
N LYS A 39 26.79 16.64 -13.04
CA LYS A 39 27.53 17.05 -14.22
C LYS A 39 28.87 17.61 -13.76
N ASP A 40 29.84 16.73 -13.54
CA ASP A 40 31.23 16.94 -13.94
C ASP A 40 32.12 15.83 -13.38
N GLN A 41 33.07 15.43 -14.23
CA GLN A 41 34.14 14.45 -14.00
C GLN A 41 33.71 12.98 -14.12
N TYR A 42 33.97 12.37 -15.28
CA TYR A 42 35.07 11.41 -15.45
C TYR A 42 35.40 11.27 -16.94
N SER A 43 36.45 11.97 -17.37
CA SER A 43 37.28 11.55 -18.50
C SER A 43 38.45 10.78 -17.90
N VAL A 44 38.49 9.46 -18.08
CA VAL A 44 39.70 8.67 -17.83
C VAL A 44 39.87 7.69 -18.97
N GLN A 45 40.96 7.88 -19.69
CA GLN A 45 41.42 7.05 -20.80
C GLN A 45 41.72 5.62 -20.32
N ALA A 46 41.23 4.65 -21.08
CA ALA A 46 41.51 3.23 -20.89
C ALA A 46 42.96 2.89 -21.26
N PRO A 47 43.59 1.92 -20.56
CA PRO A 47 44.63 1.09 -21.16
C PRO A 47 44.23 -0.39 -21.20
N GLY A 48 44.29 -0.95 -22.41
CA GLY A 48 44.84 -2.29 -22.69
C GLY A 48 44.14 -3.51 -22.07
N SER A 49 43.33 -4.17 -22.89
CA SER A 49 42.73 -5.49 -22.71
C SER A 49 43.70 -6.58 -22.22
N LYS A 50 43.25 -7.44 -21.30
CA LYS A 50 43.59 -8.87 -21.28
C LYS A 50 42.34 -9.70 -20.93
N ILE A 51 41.92 -10.49 -21.90
CA ILE A 51 40.88 -11.51 -21.81
C ILE A 51 41.34 -12.59 -20.83
N ILE A 52 40.55 -12.87 -19.80
CA ILE A 52 40.64 -14.11 -19.02
C ILE A 52 39.25 -14.76 -19.12
N GLY A 53 39.19 -15.89 -19.81
CA GLY A 53 37.97 -16.65 -20.02
C GLY A 53 37.45 -17.24 -18.71
N LEU A 54 36.20 -16.95 -18.40
CA LEU A 54 35.43 -17.64 -17.36
C LEU A 54 34.57 -18.71 -18.03
N GLN A 55 34.67 -19.95 -17.52
CA GLN A 55 33.89 -21.09 -17.95
C GLN A 55 32.39 -20.92 -17.61
N PRO A 56 31.48 -21.48 -18.42
CA PRO A 56 30.05 -21.47 -18.13
C PRO A 56 29.71 -22.40 -16.96
N HIS A 57 29.00 -21.88 -15.95
CA HIS A 57 28.40 -22.69 -14.89
C HIS A 57 27.18 -23.49 -15.42
N PRO A 58 26.91 -24.69 -14.87
CA PRO A 58 25.98 -25.64 -15.45
C PRO A 58 24.52 -25.23 -15.27
N HIS A 59 23.72 -25.48 -16.31
CA HIS A 59 22.26 -25.35 -16.32
C HIS A 59 21.63 -26.12 -15.16
N VAL A 60 21.11 -25.38 -14.17
CA VAL A 60 20.14 -25.93 -13.22
C VAL A 60 18.77 -25.82 -13.88
N SER A 61 18.17 -26.97 -14.20
CA SER A 61 16.79 -27.06 -14.65
C SER A 61 15.86 -26.87 -13.44
N PHE A 62 14.93 -25.92 -13.54
CA PHE A 62 13.92 -25.67 -12.53
C PHE A 62 12.51 -26.00 -13.06
N PRO A 63 11.62 -26.55 -12.22
CA PRO A 63 10.33 -27.10 -12.62
C PRO A 63 9.29 -26.04 -13.04
N CYS A 64 8.30 -26.50 -13.81
CA CYS A 64 7.19 -25.73 -14.39
C CYS A 64 6.44 -24.82 -13.39
N ALA A 65 5.99 -23.65 -13.86
CA ALA A 65 5.34 -22.55 -13.12
C ALA A 65 4.19 -22.95 -12.16
N LYS A 66 3.51 -24.08 -12.38
CA LYS A 66 2.50 -24.60 -11.44
C LYS A 66 3.12 -25.05 -10.10
N ALA A 67 4.36 -25.52 -10.09
CA ALA A 67 5.00 -26.09 -8.91
C ALA A 67 5.40 -25.01 -7.88
N ILE A 68 5.88 -23.84 -8.31
CA ILE A 68 6.35 -22.78 -7.40
C ILE A 68 5.17 -21.98 -6.83
N VAL A 69 4.16 -21.67 -7.66
CA VAL A 69 2.90 -21.09 -7.17
C VAL A 69 2.20 -22.07 -6.23
N SER A 70 2.20 -23.38 -6.54
CA SER A 70 1.68 -24.37 -5.60
C SER A 70 2.50 -24.45 -4.31
N ALA A 71 3.83 -24.37 -4.35
CA ALA A 71 4.68 -24.47 -3.16
C ALA A 71 4.52 -23.26 -2.23
N SER A 72 4.41 -22.04 -2.78
CA SER A 72 4.08 -20.84 -1.99
C SER A 72 2.65 -20.90 -1.43
N VAL A 73 1.68 -21.41 -2.19
CA VAL A 73 0.28 -21.58 -1.74
C VAL A 73 0.11 -22.75 -0.74
N GLN A 74 0.91 -23.82 -0.83
CA GLN A 74 0.87 -24.98 0.07
C GLN A 74 1.64 -24.76 1.36
N ALA A 75 2.78 -24.05 1.32
CA ALA A 75 3.49 -23.62 2.53
C ALA A 75 2.58 -22.72 3.41
N GLU A 76 1.69 -21.94 2.80
CA GLU A 76 0.75 -21.07 3.50
C GLU A 76 -0.53 -21.77 3.98
N ARG A 77 -1.00 -22.85 3.31
CA ARG A 77 -2.16 -23.64 3.78
C ARG A 77 -1.89 -24.48 5.04
N VAL A 78 -0.64 -24.87 5.30
CA VAL A 78 -0.28 -25.68 6.49
C VAL A 78 -0.27 -24.83 7.77
N GLY A 79 -0.12 -23.51 7.68
CA GLY A 79 -0.23 -22.59 8.82
C GLY A 79 -1.65 -22.42 9.38
N ALA A 80 -2.68 -22.79 8.60
CA ALA A 80 -4.09 -22.51 8.94
C ALA A 80 -4.84 -23.66 9.65
N ARG A 81 -4.20 -24.77 10.00
CA ARG A 81 -4.79 -25.80 10.88
C ARG A 81 -4.10 -25.80 12.24
N SER A 82 -4.84 -25.29 13.23
CA SER A 82 -4.47 -25.33 14.64
C SER A 82 -4.21 -26.77 15.10
N LEU A 83 -3.22 -26.85 16.00
CA LEU A 83 -2.82 -28.00 16.81
C LEU A 83 -4.02 -28.68 17.49
N GLU A 84 -4.39 -29.88 17.03
CA GLU A 84 -4.99 -30.88 17.92
C GLU A 84 -3.87 -31.79 18.45
N LEU A 85 -3.61 -31.61 19.75
CA LEU A 85 -2.66 -32.38 20.52
C LEU A 85 -3.25 -33.79 20.78
N VAL A 86 -2.80 -34.80 20.04
CA VAL A 86 -3.05 -36.20 20.40
C VAL A 86 -1.77 -36.79 21.00
N ARG A 87 -1.81 -37.01 22.32
CA ARG A 87 -0.81 -37.79 23.07
C ARG A 87 -0.84 -39.26 22.61
N PRO A 88 0.29 -39.97 22.47
CA PRO A 88 0.26 -41.42 22.45
C PRO A 88 0.46 -41.97 23.87
N ALA A 89 -0.44 -42.90 24.22
CA ALA A 89 -0.45 -43.68 25.44
C ALA A 89 0.59 -44.81 25.41
N ALA A 90 0.96 -45.25 26.61
CA ALA A 90 1.90 -46.33 26.88
C ALA A 90 1.36 -47.73 26.52
N GLY A 91 2.30 -48.59 26.11
CA GLY A 91 2.35 -50.03 26.40
C GLY A 91 1.50 -50.96 25.51
N THR A 92 2.14 -51.95 24.88
CA THR A 92 2.06 -53.37 25.31
C THR A 92 3.16 -54.18 24.61
N THR A 93 3.77 -55.06 25.39
CA THR A 93 4.84 -56.02 25.13
C THR A 93 4.43 -57.23 24.29
N VAL A 94 5.31 -57.72 23.39
CA VAL A 94 5.57 -59.16 23.19
C VAL A 94 7.04 -59.32 22.79
N GLY A 95 7.76 -60.25 23.42
CA GLY A 95 9.19 -60.44 23.27
C GLY A 95 9.63 -61.74 22.59
N ARG A 96 10.96 -61.88 22.62
CA ARG A 96 11.82 -63.07 22.48
C ARG A 96 12.29 -63.46 21.07
N GLY A 97 13.62 -63.40 20.90
CA GLY A 97 14.36 -64.08 19.84
C GLY A 97 15.75 -63.51 19.61
N HIS A 98 16.67 -63.70 20.56
CA HIS A 98 18.10 -63.45 20.33
C HIS A 98 18.65 -64.45 19.29
N ALA A 99 19.10 -63.93 18.15
CA ALA A 99 20.07 -64.60 17.28
C ALA A 99 21.17 -63.59 16.95
N SER A 100 22.36 -63.88 17.46
CA SER A 100 23.60 -63.13 17.32
C SER A 100 24.10 -63.16 15.87
N VAL A 101 24.07 -62.00 15.19
CA VAL A 101 24.85 -61.73 13.98
C VAL A 101 26.16 -61.08 14.41
N PRO A 102 27.34 -61.49 13.91
CA PRO A 102 28.62 -60.89 14.32
C PRO A 102 28.70 -59.43 13.83
N PRO A 103 29.43 -58.55 14.52
CA PRO A 103 29.57 -57.17 14.09
C PRO A 103 30.46 -57.13 12.85
N VAL A 104 29.88 -56.76 11.70
CA VAL A 104 30.67 -56.25 10.57
C VAL A 104 31.27 -54.93 11.04
N LYS A 105 32.59 -54.91 11.19
CA LYS A 105 33.37 -53.70 11.44
C LYS A 105 33.35 -52.85 10.18
N ASP A 106 32.30 -52.07 9.97
CA ASP A 106 32.34 -50.90 9.10
C ASP A 106 32.42 -49.64 9.96
N ASN A 107 33.61 -49.44 10.53
CA ASN A 107 34.06 -48.11 10.93
C ASN A 107 34.38 -47.34 9.64
N ASN A 108 33.37 -46.78 8.97
CA ASN A 108 33.60 -45.65 8.09
C ASN A 108 32.32 -44.84 7.83
N TYR A 109 31.83 -44.16 8.86
CA TYR A 109 31.13 -42.91 8.66
C TYR A 109 32.19 -41.81 8.71
N ASP A 110 32.89 -41.60 7.59
CA ASP A 110 33.72 -40.41 7.40
C ASP A 110 32.79 -39.19 7.48
N ILE A 111 32.72 -38.57 8.66
CA ILE A 111 32.13 -37.25 8.81
C ILE A 111 33.07 -36.30 8.06
N ILE A 112 32.72 -35.98 6.81
CA ILE A 112 33.43 -35.01 5.99
C ILE A 112 33.39 -33.67 6.77
N MET A 113 34.53 -33.27 7.32
CA MET A 113 34.67 -31.95 7.94
C MET A 113 34.38 -30.88 6.89
N GLN A 114 33.64 -29.83 7.27
CA GLN A 114 33.41 -28.69 6.38
C GLN A 114 34.76 -28.23 5.79
N PRO A 115 34.86 -28.04 4.46
CA PRO A 115 36.07 -27.52 3.84
C PRO A 115 36.48 -26.24 4.56
N LYS A 116 37.79 -26.04 4.81
CA LYS A 116 38.29 -24.79 5.38
C LYS A 116 37.93 -23.64 4.43
N THR A 117 36.84 -22.94 4.71
CA THR A 117 36.49 -21.69 4.04
C THR A 117 37.39 -20.60 4.62
N SER A 118 38.40 -20.20 3.87
CA SER A 118 39.15 -18.97 4.18
C SER A 118 38.14 -17.82 4.27
N ALA A 119 38.14 -17.08 5.38
CA ALA A 119 37.28 -15.91 5.50
C ALA A 119 37.63 -14.91 4.39
N ILE A 120 36.65 -14.51 3.57
CA ILE A 120 36.84 -13.55 2.48
C ILE A 120 37.39 -12.24 3.06
N SER A 121 38.50 -11.75 2.51
CA SER A 121 39.12 -10.52 2.99
C SER A 121 38.35 -9.27 2.50
N GLN A 122 38.49 -8.16 3.23
CA GLN A 122 37.87 -6.90 2.82
C GLN A 122 38.42 -6.39 1.48
N GLU A 123 39.71 -6.58 1.24
CA GLU A 123 40.38 -6.18 -0.01
C GLU A 123 39.84 -6.97 -1.20
N GLN A 124 39.61 -8.28 -1.03
CA GLN A 124 38.98 -9.13 -2.04
C GLN A 124 37.57 -8.66 -2.37
N LEU A 125 36.75 -8.36 -1.35
CA LEU A 125 35.39 -7.84 -1.57
C LEU A 125 35.38 -6.49 -2.30
N VAL A 126 36.35 -5.62 -2.01
CA VAL A 126 36.47 -4.33 -2.70
C VAL A 126 36.87 -4.53 -4.16
N ALA A 127 37.85 -5.39 -4.44
CA ALA A 127 38.27 -5.69 -5.80
C ALA A 127 37.14 -6.34 -6.62
N GLU A 128 36.40 -7.28 -6.02
CA GLU A 128 35.25 -7.95 -6.64
C GLU A 128 34.13 -6.94 -6.94
N ALA A 129 33.76 -6.10 -5.96
CA ALA A 129 32.73 -5.08 -6.15
C ALA A 129 33.11 -4.08 -7.25
N GLN A 130 34.40 -3.72 -7.38
CA GLN A 130 34.88 -2.86 -8.46
C GLN A 130 34.75 -3.54 -9.81
N GLY A 131 35.18 -4.80 -9.93
CA GLY A 131 35.06 -5.58 -11.16
C GLY A 131 33.62 -5.71 -11.64
N ILE A 132 32.71 -6.12 -10.74
CA ILE A 132 31.27 -6.22 -11.01
C ILE A 132 30.72 -4.85 -11.41
N TYR A 133 31.03 -3.78 -10.68
CA TYR A 133 30.52 -2.44 -10.99
C TYR A 133 30.94 -1.96 -12.38
N THR A 134 32.19 -2.22 -12.78
CA THR A 134 32.67 -1.90 -14.14
C THR A 134 31.87 -2.67 -15.21
N GLY A 135 31.70 -3.99 -15.04
CA GLY A 135 30.90 -4.82 -15.94
C GLY A 135 29.44 -4.35 -16.02
N LEU A 136 28.82 -4.10 -14.88
CA LEU A 136 27.46 -3.59 -14.74
C LEU A 136 27.28 -2.29 -15.51
N THR A 137 28.17 -1.30 -15.34
CA THR A 137 28.05 -0.02 -16.06
C THR A 137 28.16 -0.16 -17.58
N MET A 138 28.98 -1.11 -18.07
CA MET A 138 29.10 -1.38 -19.50
C MET A 138 27.81 -2.01 -20.05
N ILE A 139 27.25 -3.00 -19.36
CA ILE A 139 26.02 -3.67 -19.77
C ILE A 139 24.83 -2.72 -19.68
N GLU A 140 24.75 -1.91 -18.63
CA GLU A 140 23.71 -0.90 -18.45
C GLU A 140 23.71 0.13 -19.58
N ALA A 141 24.88 0.65 -19.95
CA ALA A 141 25.02 1.54 -21.09
C ALA A 141 24.54 0.85 -22.39
N LYS A 142 24.81 -0.44 -22.55
CA LYS A 142 24.35 -1.18 -23.72
C LYS A 142 22.84 -1.41 -23.74
N CYS A 143 22.21 -1.72 -22.61
CA CYS A 143 20.75 -1.80 -22.50
C CYS A 143 20.12 -0.45 -22.89
N ILE A 144 20.61 0.65 -22.33
CA ILE A 144 20.09 1.99 -22.61
C ILE A 144 20.17 2.34 -24.10
N GLU A 145 21.31 2.05 -24.75
CA GLU A 145 21.50 2.27 -26.19
C GLU A 145 20.46 1.49 -27.00
N VAL A 146 20.38 0.17 -26.77
CA VAL A 146 19.51 -0.73 -27.55
C VAL A 146 18.03 -0.44 -27.30
N ASP A 147 17.63 -0.17 -26.06
CA ASP A 147 16.25 0.17 -25.71
C ASP A 147 15.81 1.49 -26.36
N ASN A 148 16.69 2.51 -26.36
CA ASN A 148 16.41 3.79 -27.00
C ASN A 148 16.28 3.64 -28.52
N ASP A 149 17.19 2.87 -29.15
CA ASP A 149 17.14 2.63 -30.59
C ASP A 149 15.81 1.96 -30.99
N LEU A 150 15.36 0.98 -30.19
CA LEU A 150 14.09 0.28 -30.43
C LEU A 150 12.86 1.14 -30.10
N ALA A 151 12.96 2.04 -29.11
CA ALA A 151 11.87 2.96 -28.77
C ALA A 151 11.64 4.07 -29.82
N GLN A 152 12.67 4.41 -30.61
CA GLN A 152 12.59 5.43 -31.68
C GLN A 152 12.08 4.88 -33.02
N VAL A 153 11.94 3.55 -33.16
CA VAL A 153 11.39 2.97 -34.39
C VAL A 153 9.88 3.25 -34.45
N ASP A 154 9.49 4.05 -35.45
CA ASP A 154 8.16 4.62 -35.63
C ASP A 154 7.03 3.56 -35.60
N GLN A 155 5.99 3.77 -34.79
CA GLN A 155 4.84 2.87 -34.64
C GLN A 155 4.02 2.69 -35.94
N ALA A 156 4.31 3.48 -36.97
CA ALA A 156 3.62 3.49 -38.27
C ALA A 156 4.15 2.45 -39.27
N SER A 157 5.22 1.73 -38.95
CA SER A 157 5.72 0.61 -39.76
C SER A 157 6.18 -0.49 -38.82
N PRO A 158 5.62 -1.71 -38.86
CA PRO A 158 5.89 -2.70 -37.82
C PRO A 158 7.38 -3.07 -37.83
N PRO A 159 8.16 -2.83 -36.75
CA PRO A 159 9.40 -3.54 -36.62
C PRO A 159 9.03 -4.96 -36.20
N TYR A 160 9.13 -5.89 -37.14
CA TYR A 160 8.99 -7.31 -36.83
C TYR A 160 10.24 -7.76 -36.05
N ILE A 161 10.33 -7.39 -34.76
CA ILE A 161 11.36 -7.92 -33.87
C ILE A 161 11.18 -9.43 -33.85
N ASN A 162 12.15 -10.14 -34.41
CA ASN A 162 12.07 -11.58 -34.54
C ASN A 162 12.40 -12.26 -33.19
N ASN A 163 12.07 -13.55 -33.07
CA ASN A 163 12.31 -14.30 -31.84
C ASN A 163 13.79 -14.32 -31.39
N GLN A 164 14.75 -14.28 -32.31
CA GLN A 164 16.17 -14.25 -31.96
C GLN A 164 16.57 -12.90 -31.34
N GLN A 165 16.02 -11.80 -31.87
CA GLN A 165 16.23 -10.46 -31.32
C GLN A 165 15.60 -10.36 -29.93
N TRP A 166 14.39 -10.89 -29.73
CA TRP A 166 13.78 -10.97 -28.39
C TRP A 166 14.61 -11.78 -27.41
N GLN A 167 15.15 -12.93 -27.83
CA GLN A 167 16.04 -13.75 -26.99
C GLN A 167 17.34 -13.03 -26.65
N ALA A 168 17.92 -12.28 -27.59
CA ALA A 168 19.12 -11.49 -27.36
C ALA A 168 18.86 -10.34 -26.35
N LEU A 169 17.74 -9.62 -26.52
CA LEU A 169 17.30 -8.58 -25.57
C LEU A 169 17.07 -9.17 -24.18
N PHE A 170 16.34 -10.28 -24.10
CA PHE A 170 16.12 -10.99 -22.85
C PHE A 170 17.43 -11.40 -22.17
N ALA A 171 18.37 -11.96 -22.94
CA ALA A 171 19.68 -12.36 -22.41
C ALA A 171 20.48 -11.16 -21.89
N LEU A 172 20.44 -10.03 -22.59
CA LEU A 172 21.09 -8.78 -22.18
C LEU A 172 20.52 -8.26 -20.85
N HIS A 173 19.20 -8.08 -20.75
CA HIS A 173 18.54 -7.61 -19.52
C HIS A 173 18.68 -8.60 -18.36
N ARG A 174 18.61 -9.90 -18.64
CA ARG A 174 18.88 -10.94 -17.63
C ARG A 174 20.27 -10.77 -17.04
N THR A 175 21.28 -10.55 -17.90
CA THR A 175 22.66 -10.34 -17.45
C THR A 175 22.75 -9.10 -16.56
N LEU A 176 22.13 -7.98 -16.97
CA LEU A 176 22.12 -6.76 -16.15
C LEU A 176 21.47 -6.96 -14.77
N ILE A 177 20.35 -7.71 -14.70
CA ILE A 177 19.70 -8.04 -13.41
C ILE A 177 20.64 -8.87 -12.51
N HIS A 178 21.35 -9.85 -13.08
CA HIS A 178 22.30 -10.66 -12.32
C HIS A 178 23.50 -9.84 -11.81
N GLU A 179 24.08 -8.98 -12.64
CA GLU A 179 25.17 -8.09 -12.22
C GLU A 179 24.75 -7.15 -11.07
N HIS A 180 23.53 -6.60 -11.14
CA HIS A 180 22.97 -5.82 -10.03
C HIS A 180 22.82 -6.65 -8.76
N HIS A 181 22.33 -7.88 -8.88
CA HIS A 181 22.19 -8.79 -7.75
C HIS A 181 23.55 -9.11 -7.11
N ASP A 182 24.55 -9.42 -7.93
CA ASP A 182 25.89 -9.79 -7.46
C ASP A 182 26.60 -8.59 -6.81
N PHE A 183 26.47 -7.39 -7.38
CA PHE A 183 26.97 -6.16 -6.76
C PHE A 183 26.31 -5.92 -5.38
N LEU A 184 24.99 -6.13 -5.29
CA LEU A 184 24.25 -5.95 -4.05
C LEU A 184 24.68 -6.99 -2.99
N LEU A 185 24.86 -8.26 -3.37
CA LEU A 185 25.36 -9.30 -2.47
C LEU A 185 26.76 -8.99 -1.95
N VAL A 186 27.70 -8.65 -2.84
CA VAL A 186 29.08 -8.34 -2.45
C VAL A 186 29.12 -7.10 -1.57
N SER A 187 28.38 -6.04 -1.93
CA SER A 187 28.37 -4.81 -1.15
C SER A 187 27.77 -5.00 0.25
N GLN A 188 26.75 -5.85 0.41
CA GLN A 188 26.07 -6.11 1.67
C GLN A 188 26.61 -7.33 2.44
N HIS A 189 27.69 -7.94 1.96
CA HIS A 189 28.30 -9.11 2.61
C HIS A 189 28.64 -8.81 4.09
N PRO A 190 28.48 -9.78 5.02
CA PRO A 190 28.76 -9.57 6.44
C PRO A 190 30.14 -8.96 6.72
N SER A 191 31.18 -9.46 6.03
CA SER A 191 32.57 -8.99 6.15
C SER A 191 32.86 -7.67 5.41
N ALA A 192 31.93 -7.12 4.62
CA ALA A 192 32.15 -5.89 3.89
C ALA A 192 32.34 -4.68 4.82
N SER A 193 33.24 -3.77 4.45
CA SER A 193 33.48 -2.55 5.20
C SER A 193 32.25 -1.63 5.17
N PRO A 194 32.06 -0.74 6.18
CA PRO A 194 30.96 0.22 6.17
C PRO A 194 30.97 1.13 4.93
N ALA A 195 32.14 1.43 4.37
CA ALA A 195 32.26 2.21 3.14
C ALA A 195 31.70 1.45 1.92
N LEU A 196 32.03 0.16 1.81
CA LEU A 196 31.54 -0.71 0.73
C LEU A 196 30.01 -0.90 0.82
N LYS A 197 29.46 -1.13 2.03
CA LYS A 197 28.01 -1.24 2.26
C LYS A 197 27.23 0.00 1.81
N ARG A 198 27.80 1.20 1.99
CA ARG A 198 27.15 2.46 1.57
C ARG A 198 27.12 2.67 0.06
N LEU A 199 27.92 1.94 -0.73
CA LEU A 199 27.96 2.13 -2.19
C LEU A 199 26.62 1.82 -2.86
N ALA A 200 25.91 0.78 -2.38
CA ALA A 200 24.60 0.44 -2.92
C ALA A 200 23.60 1.60 -2.85
N THR A 201 23.58 2.32 -1.72
CA THR A 201 22.77 3.53 -1.55
C THR A 201 23.35 4.71 -2.33
N LYS A 202 24.67 4.93 -2.27
CA LYS A 202 25.34 6.06 -2.94
C LYS A 202 25.14 6.05 -4.46
N TYR A 203 25.15 4.86 -5.06
CA TYR A 203 24.95 4.69 -6.49
C TYR A 203 23.50 4.40 -6.87
N SER A 204 22.57 4.46 -5.90
CA SER A 204 21.15 4.20 -6.11
C SER A 204 20.90 2.88 -6.85
N MET A 205 21.59 1.82 -6.43
CA MET A 205 21.55 0.51 -7.12
C MET A 205 20.14 -0.04 -7.31
N PRO A 206 19.24 -0.01 -6.31
CA PRO A 206 17.85 -0.44 -6.53
C PRO A 206 17.12 0.39 -7.60
N ALA A 207 17.32 1.71 -7.59
CA ALA A 207 16.71 2.63 -8.56
C ALA A 207 17.16 2.34 -10.00
N ARG A 208 18.46 2.12 -10.19
CA ARG A 208 19.06 1.78 -11.48
C ARG A 208 18.58 0.42 -11.99
N LEU A 209 18.52 -0.58 -11.12
CA LEU A 209 17.97 -1.90 -11.45
C LEU A 209 16.56 -1.79 -12.06
N TRP A 210 15.67 -1.02 -11.45
CA TRP A 210 14.34 -0.80 -12.02
C TRP A 210 14.40 -0.02 -13.33
N ARG A 211 15.05 1.14 -13.32
CA ARG A 211 15.02 2.10 -14.44
C ARG A 211 15.67 1.54 -15.69
N HIS A 212 16.73 0.75 -15.57
CA HIS A 212 17.57 0.34 -16.71
C HIS A 212 17.50 -1.15 -17.02
N ALA A 213 17.19 -2.00 -16.03
CA ALA A 213 17.15 -3.45 -16.26
C ALA A 213 15.73 -4.00 -16.41
N ILE A 214 14.77 -3.52 -15.62
CA ILE A 214 13.43 -4.12 -15.54
C ILE A 214 12.41 -3.34 -16.37
N HIS A 215 12.23 -2.05 -16.07
CA HIS A 215 11.13 -1.26 -16.59
C HIS A 215 11.15 -1.06 -18.12
N PRO A 216 12.28 -0.69 -18.76
CA PRO A 216 12.31 -0.44 -20.21
C PRO A 216 11.92 -1.67 -21.03
N LEU A 217 12.47 -2.85 -20.69
CA LEU A 217 12.13 -4.08 -21.38
C LEU A 217 10.67 -4.50 -21.14
N LEU A 218 10.12 -4.31 -19.94
CA LEU A 218 8.69 -4.54 -19.70
C LEU A 218 7.81 -3.64 -20.57
N GLU A 219 8.14 -2.37 -20.67
CA GLU A 219 7.39 -1.43 -21.51
C GLU A 219 7.54 -1.78 -23.00
N LEU A 220 8.74 -2.09 -23.47
CA LEU A 220 8.97 -2.53 -24.85
C LEU A 220 8.11 -3.77 -25.16
N LEU A 221 8.19 -4.80 -24.32
CA LEU A 221 7.38 -6.02 -24.47
C LEU A 221 5.89 -5.70 -24.44
N ARG A 222 5.43 -4.82 -23.55
CA ARG A 222 4.02 -4.42 -23.45
C ARG A 222 3.50 -3.75 -24.72
N HIS A 223 4.28 -2.87 -25.36
CA HIS A 223 3.88 -2.20 -26.60
C HIS A 223 3.77 -3.16 -27.79
N HIS A 224 4.44 -4.31 -27.75
CA HIS A 224 4.42 -5.33 -28.81
C HIS A 224 3.44 -6.49 -28.55
N LEU A 225 2.53 -6.35 -27.58
CA LEU A 225 1.45 -7.33 -27.37
C LEU A 225 0.48 -7.35 -28.56
N PRO A 226 -0.08 -8.53 -28.91
CA PRO A 226 0.07 -9.82 -28.25
C PRO A 226 1.30 -10.65 -28.67
N ALA A 227 2.05 -10.21 -29.70
CA ALA A 227 3.14 -11.00 -30.30
C ALA A 227 4.31 -11.29 -29.33
N SER A 228 4.53 -10.42 -28.34
CA SER A 228 5.58 -10.53 -27.33
C SER A 228 5.16 -11.32 -26.07
N LEU A 229 3.93 -11.84 -25.99
CA LEU A 229 3.34 -12.35 -24.75
C LEU A 229 4.23 -13.38 -24.04
N ASP A 230 4.67 -14.44 -24.74
CA ASP A 230 5.51 -15.48 -24.14
C ASP A 230 6.83 -14.93 -23.56
N HIS A 231 7.44 -13.96 -24.26
CA HIS A 231 8.66 -13.29 -23.81
C HIS A 231 8.39 -12.43 -22.57
N MET A 232 7.26 -11.72 -22.54
CA MET A 232 6.82 -10.94 -21.39
C MET A 232 6.54 -11.81 -20.17
N LEU A 233 5.87 -12.95 -20.36
CA LEU A 233 5.61 -13.91 -19.29
C LEU A 233 6.93 -14.45 -18.69
N ALA A 234 7.87 -14.83 -19.55
CA ALA A 234 9.20 -15.31 -19.14
C ALA A 234 9.99 -14.23 -18.39
N PHE A 235 9.95 -12.98 -18.86
CA PHE A 235 10.70 -11.88 -18.23
C PHE A 235 10.10 -11.48 -16.89
N LEU A 236 8.77 -11.40 -16.78
CA LEU A 236 8.08 -11.19 -15.51
C LEU A 236 8.43 -12.27 -14.48
N TYR A 237 8.52 -13.53 -14.90
CA TYR A 237 8.92 -14.62 -14.01
C TYR A 237 10.35 -14.45 -13.50
N LEU A 238 11.30 -14.10 -14.38
CA LEU A 238 12.69 -13.82 -14.02
C LEU A 238 12.77 -12.63 -13.05
N ALA A 239 12.19 -11.49 -13.41
CA ALA A 239 12.24 -10.27 -12.62
C ALA A 239 11.61 -10.46 -11.24
N TYR A 240 10.47 -11.18 -11.16
CA TYR A 240 9.83 -11.51 -9.89
C TYR A 240 10.73 -12.40 -9.03
N SER A 241 11.27 -13.48 -9.60
CA SER A 241 12.16 -14.41 -8.89
C SER A 241 13.41 -13.73 -8.37
N MET A 242 14.07 -12.91 -9.19
CA MET A 242 15.26 -12.16 -8.80
C MET A 242 14.97 -11.12 -7.73
N THR A 243 13.82 -10.45 -7.80
CA THR A 243 13.40 -9.49 -6.77
C THR A 243 13.05 -10.18 -5.45
N THR A 244 12.40 -11.34 -5.49
CA THR A 244 12.15 -12.15 -4.28
C THR A 244 13.46 -12.61 -3.65
N LEU A 245 14.43 -13.04 -4.46
CA LEU A 245 15.76 -13.40 -3.97
C LEU A 245 16.44 -12.20 -3.30
N LEU A 246 16.41 -11.01 -3.90
CA LEU A 246 16.93 -9.77 -3.31
C LEU A 246 16.23 -9.40 -1.99
N LEU A 247 14.93 -9.66 -1.87
CA LEU A 247 14.17 -9.46 -0.65
C LEU A 247 14.70 -10.33 0.50
N GLU A 248 15.12 -11.56 0.20
CA GLU A 248 15.67 -12.51 1.18
C GLU A 248 17.14 -12.25 1.50
N THR A 249 17.95 -11.97 0.48
CA THR A 249 19.41 -11.86 0.62
C THR A 249 19.89 -10.46 0.97
N VAL A 250 19.16 -9.41 0.57
CA VAL A 250 19.52 -8.00 0.76
C VAL A 250 18.38 -7.22 1.42
N PRO A 251 18.06 -7.50 2.70
CA PRO A 251 16.86 -6.98 3.38
C PRO A 251 16.95 -5.48 3.73
N ILE A 252 18.12 -4.83 3.57
CA ILE A 252 18.27 -3.40 3.84
C ILE A 252 17.37 -2.55 2.92
N PHE A 253 17.08 -3.02 1.71
CA PHE A 253 16.19 -2.37 0.73
C PHE A 253 14.83 -3.06 0.61
N GLN A 254 14.41 -3.83 1.62
CA GLN A 254 13.19 -4.65 1.56
C GLN A 254 11.91 -3.90 1.16
N GLU A 255 11.78 -2.61 1.51
CA GLU A 255 10.62 -1.79 1.12
C GLU A 255 10.57 -1.56 -0.39
N ILE A 256 11.74 -1.32 -1.01
CA ILE A 256 11.91 -1.19 -2.46
C ILE A 256 11.62 -2.51 -3.17
N TRP A 257 12.08 -3.63 -2.62
CA TRP A 257 11.82 -4.95 -3.20
C TRP A 257 10.34 -5.36 -3.10
N MET A 258 9.68 -5.08 -1.99
CA MET A 258 8.23 -5.33 -1.84
C MET A 258 7.43 -4.53 -2.85
N GLU A 259 7.82 -3.28 -3.08
CA GLU A 259 7.23 -2.42 -4.08
C GLU A 259 7.39 -2.95 -5.50
N PHE A 260 8.61 -3.34 -5.90
CA PHE A 260 8.85 -4.01 -7.19
C PHE A 260 7.95 -5.22 -7.39
N LEU A 261 7.81 -6.06 -6.36
CA LEU A 261 6.95 -7.25 -6.45
C LEU A 261 5.48 -6.88 -6.64
N GLY A 262 5.03 -5.76 -6.04
CA GLY A 262 3.71 -5.18 -6.29
C GLY A 262 3.55 -4.68 -7.73
N ASP A 263 4.53 -3.93 -8.24
CA ASP A 263 4.52 -3.40 -9.61
C ASP A 263 4.57 -4.54 -10.65
N LEU A 264 5.43 -5.55 -10.46
CA LEU A 264 5.51 -6.74 -11.32
C LEU A 264 4.20 -7.55 -11.32
N ALA A 265 3.56 -7.68 -10.15
CA ALA A 265 2.24 -8.31 -10.07
C ALA A 265 1.18 -7.50 -10.82
N ARG A 266 1.27 -6.17 -10.87
CA ARG A 266 0.36 -5.34 -11.69
C ARG A 266 0.57 -5.52 -13.18
N TYR A 267 1.82 -5.64 -13.65
CA TYR A 267 2.09 -5.99 -15.05
C TYR A 267 1.46 -7.34 -15.40
N ARG A 268 1.42 -8.29 -14.47
CA ARG A 268 0.69 -9.55 -14.66
C ARG A 268 -0.81 -9.36 -14.84
N ILE A 269 -1.47 -8.60 -13.96
CA ILE A 269 -2.90 -8.28 -14.10
C ILE A 269 -3.22 -7.67 -15.48
N ALA A 270 -2.30 -6.84 -15.99
CA ALA A 270 -2.48 -6.11 -17.24
C ALA A 270 -2.42 -6.97 -18.51
N ILE A 271 -1.73 -8.12 -18.47
CA ILE A 271 -1.51 -8.98 -19.64
C ILE A 271 -2.40 -10.22 -19.69
N GLU A 272 -3.00 -10.61 -18.55
CA GLU A 272 -4.06 -11.61 -18.60
C GLU A 272 -5.23 -10.97 -19.36
N ASP A 273 -5.71 -11.51 -20.48
CA ASP A 273 -6.82 -10.90 -21.22
C ASP A 273 -8.16 -11.59 -20.92
N ASP A 274 -8.17 -12.91 -20.65
CA ASP A 274 -9.43 -13.69 -20.60
C ASP A 274 -9.75 -14.41 -19.28
N ASP A 275 -8.78 -14.66 -18.39
CA ASP A 275 -9.05 -15.37 -17.13
C ASP A 275 -9.26 -14.38 -15.96
N PHE A 276 -10.53 -14.21 -15.58
CA PHE A 276 -10.90 -13.40 -14.41
C PHE A 276 -10.30 -13.92 -13.10
N GLN A 277 -10.07 -15.24 -12.98
CA GLN A 277 -9.48 -15.85 -11.79
C GLN A 277 -7.99 -15.47 -11.67
N ASP A 278 -7.23 -15.56 -12.76
CA ASP A 278 -5.80 -15.21 -12.75
C ASP A 278 -5.60 -13.70 -12.51
N LYS A 279 -6.45 -12.84 -13.09
CA LYS A 279 -6.49 -11.41 -12.76
C LYS A 279 -6.70 -11.15 -11.27
N GLU A 280 -7.65 -11.85 -10.66
CA GLU A 280 -7.95 -11.69 -9.23
C GLU A 280 -6.80 -12.23 -8.36
N VAL A 281 -6.19 -13.35 -8.73
CA VAL A 281 -5.01 -13.90 -8.02
C VAL A 281 -3.88 -12.87 -8.01
N TRP A 282 -3.51 -12.31 -9.17
CA TRP A 282 -2.46 -11.30 -9.24
C TRP A 282 -2.85 -9.97 -8.59
N ALA A 283 -4.13 -9.60 -8.61
CA ALA A 283 -4.64 -8.44 -7.85
C ALA A 283 -4.47 -8.63 -6.35
N VAL A 284 -4.74 -9.83 -5.83
CA VAL A 284 -4.48 -10.19 -4.42
C VAL A 284 -2.99 -10.14 -4.11
N VAL A 285 -2.13 -10.69 -4.97
CA VAL A 285 -0.67 -10.65 -4.80
C VAL A 285 -0.15 -9.21 -4.76
N ALA A 286 -0.56 -8.36 -5.71
CA ALA A 286 -0.17 -6.96 -5.75
C ALA A 286 -0.66 -6.21 -4.49
N ARG A 287 -1.92 -6.43 -4.09
CA ARG A 287 -2.50 -5.81 -2.90
C ARG A 287 -1.76 -6.22 -1.62
N ARG A 288 -1.35 -7.49 -1.53
CA ARG A 288 -0.57 -8.01 -0.40
C ARG A 288 0.79 -7.31 -0.30
N TRP A 289 1.51 -7.19 -1.41
CA TRP A 289 2.81 -6.51 -1.45
C TRP A 289 2.73 -5.02 -1.09
N TYR A 290 1.80 -4.27 -1.69
CA TYR A 290 1.63 -2.86 -1.33
C TYR A 290 1.11 -2.64 0.09
N SER A 291 0.26 -3.54 0.59
CA SER A 291 -0.17 -3.49 2.00
C SER A 291 1.00 -3.75 2.95
N LYS A 292 1.89 -4.69 2.61
CA LYS A 292 3.09 -4.96 3.39
C LYS A 292 4.06 -3.78 3.37
N CYS A 293 4.27 -3.17 2.20
CA CYS A 293 5.15 -2.01 2.05
C CYS A 293 4.59 -0.78 2.80
N SER A 294 3.30 -0.47 2.64
CA SER A 294 2.67 0.70 3.27
C SER A 294 2.65 0.65 4.80
N ARG A 295 2.70 -0.54 5.40
CA ARG A 295 2.85 -0.70 6.87
C ARG A 295 4.22 -0.31 7.40
N ARG A 296 5.24 -0.28 6.53
CA ARG A 296 6.63 0.04 6.89
C ARG A 296 6.94 1.49 6.54
N ALA A 297 6.49 1.90 5.36
CA ALA A 297 6.55 3.26 4.85
C ALA A 297 5.18 3.95 4.99
N VAL A 298 4.67 4.05 6.23
CA VAL A 298 3.30 4.55 6.53
C VAL A 298 3.06 5.98 6.04
N THR A 299 4.11 6.77 5.89
CA THR A 299 4.08 8.17 5.45
C THR A 299 4.08 8.35 3.93
N THR A 300 4.26 7.29 3.14
CA THR A 300 4.42 7.37 1.69
C THR A 300 3.08 7.25 0.95
N GLY A 301 2.57 8.37 0.44
CA GLY A 301 1.25 8.48 -0.20
C GLY A 301 1.06 7.55 -1.40
N ARG A 302 2.09 7.43 -2.24
CA ARG A 302 2.04 6.67 -3.49
C ARG A 302 1.74 5.18 -3.31
N LEU A 303 2.14 4.57 -2.19
CA LEU A 303 1.77 3.18 -1.87
C LEU A 303 0.26 3.03 -1.70
N TYR A 304 -0.40 4.03 -1.12
CA TYR A 304 -1.85 4.07 -1.00
C TYR A 304 -2.53 4.37 -2.33
N HIS A 305 -1.92 5.19 -3.21
CA HIS A 305 -2.41 5.34 -4.59
C HIS A 305 -2.46 4.00 -5.33
N HIS A 306 -1.40 3.20 -5.25
CA HIS A 306 -1.38 1.85 -5.83
C HIS A 306 -2.48 0.95 -5.26
N LEU A 307 -2.71 1.00 -3.94
CA LEU A 307 -3.83 0.29 -3.30
C LEU A 307 -5.20 0.79 -3.79
N ALA A 308 -5.37 2.08 -4.04
CA ALA A 308 -6.60 2.66 -4.61
C ALA A 308 -6.86 2.15 -6.03
N VAL A 309 -5.82 2.04 -6.85
CA VAL A 309 -5.92 1.47 -8.21
C VAL A 309 -6.36 0.02 -8.19
N LEU A 310 -5.95 -0.75 -7.17
CA LEU A 310 -6.33 -2.15 -6.97
C LEU A 310 -7.70 -2.35 -6.28
N ALA A 311 -8.31 -1.28 -5.79
CA ALA A 311 -9.59 -1.30 -5.06
C ALA A 311 -10.81 -0.96 -5.95
N ARG A 312 -10.69 -1.05 -7.28
CA ARG A 312 -11.76 -0.64 -8.25
C ARG A 312 -13.13 -1.28 -8.01
N THR A 313 -13.19 -2.46 -7.39
CA THR A 313 -14.46 -3.15 -7.09
C THR A 313 -15.16 -2.62 -5.83
N ASN A 314 -14.47 -1.82 -5.01
CA ASN A 314 -14.97 -1.21 -3.79
C ASN A 314 -14.68 0.29 -3.82
N VAL A 315 -15.62 1.07 -4.34
CA VAL A 315 -15.44 2.51 -4.57
C VAL A 315 -15.22 3.31 -3.29
N LEU A 316 -15.77 2.85 -2.16
CA LEU A 316 -15.56 3.47 -0.85
C LEU A 316 -14.10 3.30 -0.40
N GLN A 317 -13.58 2.07 -0.49
CA GLN A 317 -12.19 1.77 -0.15
C GLN A 317 -11.21 2.43 -1.14
N GLN A 318 -11.58 2.51 -2.41
CA GLN A 318 -10.82 3.23 -3.43
C GLN A 318 -10.72 4.72 -3.10
N LEU A 319 -11.83 5.38 -2.74
CA LEU A 319 -11.81 6.78 -2.30
C LEU A 319 -10.96 6.94 -1.03
N PHE A 320 -11.11 6.05 -0.04
CA PHE A 320 -10.29 6.06 1.18
C PHE A 320 -8.79 6.05 0.86
N TYR A 321 -8.33 5.14 0.00
CA TYR A 321 -6.92 5.05 -0.33
C TYR A 321 -6.40 6.24 -1.11
N TYR A 322 -7.20 6.81 -2.02
CA TYR A 322 -6.81 8.04 -2.69
C TYR A 322 -6.72 9.24 -1.73
N VAL A 323 -7.68 9.38 -0.82
CA VAL A 323 -7.64 10.41 0.23
C VAL A 323 -6.40 10.20 1.10
N LYS A 324 -6.14 8.97 1.56
CA LYS A 324 -4.94 8.64 2.32
C LYS A 324 -3.66 8.99 1.56
N SER A 325 -3.61 8.69 0.27
CA SER A 325 -2.48 9.05 -0.60
C SER A 325 -2.16 10.55 -0.63
N LEU A 326 -3.15 11.42 -0.40
CA LEU A 326 -3.00 12.88 -0.40
C LEU A 326 -2.81 13.49 1.00
N SER A 327 -3.08 12.73 2.06
CA SER A 327 -3.18 13.24 3.43
C SER A 327 -2.13 12.67 4.39
N VAL A 328 -1.28 11.74 3.93
CA VAL A 328 -0.10 11.30 4.68
C VAL A 328 1.08 12.28 4.50
N THR A 329 2.09 12.18 5.36
CA THR A 329 3.22 13.13 5.42
C THR A 329 3.93 13.38 4.10
N ILE A 330 4.10 12.35 3.26
CA ILE A 330 4.67 12.48 1.91
C ILE A 330 3.53 12.21 0.92
N PRO A 331 2.75 13.25 0.54
CA PRO A 331 1.60 13.07 -0.34
C PRO A 331 2.04 12.70 -1.76
N PHE A 332 1.17 11.99 -2.47
CA PHE A 332 1.36 11.68 -3.90
C PHE A 332 0.35 12.44 -4.75
N GLU A 333 0.82 13.54 -5.32
CA GLU A 333 0.00 14.55 -6.00
C GLU A 333 -0.79 14.01 -7.21
N SER A 334 -0.25 13.03 -7.93
CA SER A 334 -0.93 12.38 -9.08
C SER A 334 -2.25 11.68 -8.67
N ALA A 335 -2.45 11.39 -7.38
CA ALA A 335 -3.72 10.90 -6.86
C ALA A 335 -4.88 11.89 -7.08
N ARG A 336 -4.62 13.20 -7.17
CA ARG A 336 -5.65 14.21 -7.46
C ARG A 336 -6.40 13.92 -8.74
N LYS A 337 -5.67 13.74 -9.84
CA LYS A 337 -6.25 13.42 -11.15
C LYS A 337 -7.02 12.10 -11.10
N SER A 338 -6.49 11.13 -10.37
CA SER A 338 -7.10 9.80 -10.20
C SER A 338 -8.45 9.86 -9.46
N ILE A 339 -8.56 10.69 -8.41
CA ILE A 339 -9.82 10.95 -7.70
C ILE A 339 -10.87 11.58 -8.64
N LEU A 340 -10.46 12.51 -9.50
CA LEU A 340 -11.40 13.15 -10.43
C LEU A 340 -11.95 12.17 -11.46
N THR A 341 -11.11 11.25 -11.94
CA THR A 341 -11.55 10.14 -12.80
C THR A 341 -12.54 9.24 -12.07
N LEU A 342 -12.37 9.01 -10.76
CA LEU A 342 -13.35 8.29 -9.93
C LEU A 342 -14.69 9.06 -9.83
N PHE A 343 -14.66 10.38 -9.68
CA PHE A 343 -15.88 11.20 -9.53
C PHE A 343 -16.66 11.42 -10.82
N SER A 344 -16.00 11.50 -11.97
CA SER A 344 -16.61 11.75 -13.29
C SER A 344 -17.89 10.95 -13.58
N PRO A 345 -17.92 9.61 -13.47
CA PRO A 345 -19.12 8.81 -13.76
C PRO A 345 -20.27 9.02 -12.74
N PHE A 346 -19.99 9.60 -11.58
CA PHE A 346 -21.02 9.91 -10.58
C PHE A 346 -21.61 11.31 -10.73
N LEU A 347 -20.87 12.24 -11.35
CA LEU A 347 -21.32 13.60 -11.64
C LEU A 347 -22.12 13.68 -12.96
N ASN A 348 -21.79 12.81 -13.92
CA ASN A 348 -22.44 12.70 -15.23
C ASN A 348 -23.42 11.52 -15.21
N GLU A 349 -24.73 11.80 -15.28
CA GLU A 349 -25.79 10.78 -15.11
C GLU A 349 -25.81 9.69 -16.20
N ASP A 350 -25.18 9.94 -17.35
CA ASP A 350 -25.16 9.05 -18.52
C ASP A 350 -24.25 7.81 -18.39
N GLN A 351 -23.45 7.70 -17.31
CA GLN A 351 -22.50 6.61 -17.11
C GLN A 351 -22.60 5.96 -15.73
N ALA A 352 -23.81 5.88 -15.17
CA ALA A 352 -24.01 5.22 -13.88
C ALA A 352 -23.39 3.80 -13.91
N LEU A 353 -22.37 3.59 -13.09
CA LEU A 353 -21.73 2.29 -12.87
C LEU A 353 -22.80 1.32 -12.35
N SER A 354 -23.35 0.49 -13.25
CA SER A 354 -24.44 -0.46 -13.00
C SER A 354 -24.19 -1.42 -11.82
N ARG A 355 -22.94 -1.52 -11.32
CA ARG A 355 -22.51 -2.40 -10.24
C ARG A 355 -22.28 -1.72 -8.88
N THR A 356 -22.35 -0.39 -8.78
CA THR A 356 -22.08 0.33 -7.51
C THR A 356 -23.31 0.36 -6.62
N LEU A 357 -23.15 0.10 -5.32
CA LEU A 357 -24.26 0.15 -4.37
C LEU A 357 -24.79 1.60 -4.23
N PRO A 358 -26.12 1.82 -4.14
CA PRO A 358 -26.69 3.17 -3.99
C PRO A 358 -26.10 3.94 -2.80
N PHE A 359 -25.86 3.24 -1.68
CA PHE A 359 -25.22 3.80 -0.49
C PHE A 359 -23.85 4.40 -0.81
N GLU A 360 -22.98 3.62 -1.44
CA GLU A 360 -21.62 4.05 -1.81
C GLU A 360 -21.68 5.16 -2.85
N SER A 361 -22.53 5.02 -3.87
CA SER A 361 -22.71 6.03 -4.91
C SER A 361 -23.11 7.40 -4.34
N THR A 362 -24.08 7.45 -3.42
CA THR A 362 -24.50 8.72 -2.80
C THR A 362 -23.39 9.35 -1.95
N PHE A 363 -22.61 8.55 -1.22
CA PHE A 363 -21.45 9.04 -0.46
C PHE A 363 -20.36 9.62 -1.38
N ILE A 364 -20.03 8.91 -2.46
CA ILE A 364 -19.07 9.39 -3.46
C ILE A 364 -19.56 10.68 -4.12
N LYS A 365 -20.87 10.79 -4.43
CA LYS A 365 -21.47 12.02 -4.98
C LYS A 365 -21.33 13.21 -4.02
N CYS A 366 -21.58 13.03 -2.72
CA CYS A 366 -21.34 14.09 -1.72
C CYS A 366 -19.89 14.57 -1.74
N HIS A 367 -18.92 13.64 -1.71
CA HIS A 367 -17.49 13.97 -1.75
C HIS A 367 -17.04 14.56 -3.09
N ALA A 368 -17.65 14.14 -4.20
CA ALA A 368 -17.43 14.74 -5.51
C ALA A 368 -17.85 16.21 -5.51
N VAL A 369 -19.06 16.53 -5.03
CA VAL A 369 -19.54 17.91 -4.92
C VAL A 369 -18.65 18.73 -3.97
N ILE A 370 -18.27 18.19 -2.81
CA ILE A 370 -17.34 18.85 -1.87
C ILE A 370 -15.99 19.14 -2.53
N SER A 371 -15.48 18.22 -3.36
CA SER A 371 -14.15 18.32 -3.96
C SER A 371 -14.09 19.18 -5.21
N THR A 372 -15.10 19.12 -6.08
CA THR A 372 -15.10 19.82 -7.38
C THR A 372 -16.01 21.05 -7.39
N PHE A 373 -16.93 21.15 -6.44
CA PHE A 373 -18.02 22.13 -6.41
C PHE A 373 -18.85 22.15 -7.70
N THR A 374 -18.98 20.99 -8.33
CA THR A 374 -19.86 20.77 -9.48
C THR A 374 -21.26 20.44 -8.96
N LYS A 375 -22.30 21.04 -9.53
CA LYS A 375 -23.72 20.81 -9.14
C LYS A 375 -24.00 20.97 -7.62
N PRO A 376 -23.59 22.09 -6.98
CA PRO A 376 -23.81 22.29 -5.53
C PRO A 376 -25.30 22.24 -5.14
N GLY A 377 -26.23 22.60 -6.04
CA GLY A 377 -27.67 22.51 -5.80
C GLY A 377 -28.21 21.08 -5.62
N GLU A 378 -27.48 20.05 -6.07
CA GLU A 378 -27.85 18.64 -5.89
C GLU A 378 -27.31 18.05 -4.58
N TYR A 379 -26.45 18.78 -3.86
CA TYR A 379 -25.80 18.29 -2.64
C TYR A 379 -26.80 17.83 -1.57
N GLU A 380 -27.84 18.63 -1.32
CA GLU A 380 -28.87 18.31 -0.33
C GLU A 380 -29.59 16.99 -0.63
N TYR A 381 -29.86 16.75 -1.92
CA TYR A 381 -30.47 15.51 -2.38
C TYR A 381 -29.53 14.31 -2.18
N PHE A 382 -28.24 14.46 -2.49
CA PHE A 382 -27.25 13.41 -2.28
C PHE A 382 -27.03 13.11 -0.80
N LEU A 383 -26.90 14.15 0.02
CA LEU A 383 -26.75 14.03 1.48
C LEU A 383 -27.97 13.34 2.09
N GLY A 384 -29.19 13.82 1.79
CA GLY A 384 -30.42 13.21 2.29
C GLY A 384 -30.56 11.74 1.86
N SER A 385 -30.18 11.42 0.62
CA SER A 385 -30.19 10.05 0.12
C SER A 385 -29.17 9.15 0.82
N PHE A 386 -27.95 9.64 1.03
CA PHE A 386 -26.90 8.94 1.76
C PHE A 386 -27.32 8.63 3.21
N LEU A 387 -27.79 9.65 3.94
CA LEU A 387 -28.20 9.51 5.34
C LEU A 387 -29.36 8.52 5.49
N ARG A 388 -30.34 8.55 4.58
CA ARG A 388 -31.45 7.58 4.54
C ARG A 388 -30.97 6.14 4.35
N LEU A 389 -29.86 5.94 3.62
CA LEU A 389 -29.30 4.61 3.33
C LEU A 389 -28.28 4.13 4.38
N LEU A 390 -27.70 5.03 5.16
CA LEU A 390 -26.63 4.72 6.11
C LEU A 390 -27.09 3.75 7.21
N ASP A 391 -28.16 4.06 7.95
CA ASP A 391 -28.63 3.17 9.02
C ASP A 391 -29.11 1.78 8.52
N PRO A 392 -29.88 1.68 7.40
CA PRO A 392 -30.16 0.39 6.76
C PRO A 392 -28.89 -0.37 6.36
N GLN A 393 -27.87 0.32 5.85
CA GLN A 393 -26.60 -0.31 5.48
C GLN A 393 -25.90 -0.90 6.70
N ILE A 394 -25.80 -0.16 7.81
CA ILE A 394 -25.20 -0.64 9.07
C ILE A 394 -25.89 -1.93 9.53
N ARG A 395 -27.23 -1.93 9.54
CA ARG A 395 -28.03 -3.12 9.90
C ARG A 395 -27.82 -4.30 8.95
N ARG A 396 -27.72 -4.03 7.64
CA ARG A 396 -27.57 -5.06 6.61
C ARG A 396 -26.21 -5.75 6.67
N VAL A 397 -25.12 -5.00 6.80
CA VAL A 397 -23.76 -5.55 6.67
C VAL A 397 -23.09 -5.86 8.01
N THR A 398 -23.67 -5.40 9.12
CA THR A 398 -23.25 -5.69 10.50
C THR A 398 -21.75 -5.52 10.70
N ARG A 399 -21.00 -6.61 10.92
CA ARG A 399 -19.56 -6.60 11.17
C ARG A 399 -18.75 -5.99 10.02
N LYS A 400 -19.20 -6.12 8.77
CA LYS A 400 -18.52 -5.47 7.63
C LYS A 400 -18.61 -3.94 7.69
N PHE A 401 -19.56 -3.38 8.45
CA PHE A 401 -19.64 -1.94 8.64
C PHE A 401 -18.47 -1.42 9.49
N MET A 402 -17.81 -2.25 10.29
CA MET A 402 -16.63 -1.81 11.04
C MET A 402 -15.57 -1.19 10.13
N GLU A 403 -15.29 -1.84 9.00
CA GLU A 403 -14.38 -1.34 7.96
C GLU A 403 -14.96 -0.14 7.20
N GLN A 404 -16.20 -0.23 6.74
CA GLN A 404 -16.85 0.89 6.04
C GLN A 404 -16.92 2.14 6.92
N GLY A 405 -17.17 1.96 8.21
CA GLY A 405 -17.33 3.02 9.20
C GLY A 405 -16.04 3.79 9.40
N TYR A 406 -14.91 3.12 9.67
CA TYR A 406 -13.65 3.86 9.82
C TYR A 406 -13.20 4.48 8.49
N HIS A 407 -13.47 3.87 7.32
CA HIS A 407 -13.21 4.53 6.02
C HIS A 407 -14.01 5.82 5.87
N ILE A 408 -15.32 5.80 6.14
CA ILE A 408 -16.20 6.97 6.07
C ILE A 408 -15.73 8.05 7.04
N ALA A 409 -15.39 7.69 8.28
CA ALA A 409 -14.91 8.63 9.29
C ALA A 409 -13.60 9.30 8.85
N ILE A 410 -12.63 8.53 8.33
CA ILE A 410 -11.35 9.06 7.85
C ILE A 410 -11.56 9.99 6.64
N ILE A 411 -12.39 9.59 5.67
CA ILE A 411 -12.67 10.41 4.48
C ILE A 411 -13.34 11.73 4.89
N ASN A 412 -14.33 11.70 5.78
CA ASN A 412 -14.98 12.90 6.29
C ASN A 412 -14.01 13.80 7.08
N ALA A 413 -13.20 13.22 7.98
CA ALA A 413 -12.19 13.95 8.74
C ALA A 413 -11.17 14.63 7.81
N ALA A 414 -10.64 13.91 6.83
CA ALA A 414 -9.70 14.46 5.85
C ALA A 414 -10.33 15.59 5.02
N ALA A 415 -11.61 15.45 4.63
CA ALA A 415 -12.33 16.51 3.91
C ALA A 415 -12.48 17.79 4.74
N VAL A 416 -12.73 17.68 6.05
CA VAL A 416 -12.81 18.83 6.96
C VAL A 416 -11.43 19.43 7.24
N LEU A 417 -10.45 18.59 7.61
CA LEU A 417 -9.08 19.03 7.90
C LEU A 417 -8.39 19.69 6.72
N HIS A 418 -8.75 19.30 5.49
CA HIS A 418 -8.29 19.97 4.28
C HIS A 418 -8.53 21.50 4.35
N PHE A 419 -9.64 21.94 4.95
CA PHE A 419 -9.97 23.35 5.11
C PHE A 419 -9.45 23.96 6.43
N LEU A 420 -9.21 23.16 7.47
CA LEU A 420 -8.80 23.64 8.80
C LEU A 420 -7.27 23.76 9.01
N ALA A 421 -6.43 23.13 8.18
CA ALA A 421 -4.99 23.02 8.43
C ALA A 421 -4.11 24.13 7.78
N THR A 422 -4.70 25.13 7.10
CA THR A 422 -3.93 26.08 6.28
C THR A 422 -4.02 27.53 6.76
N PRO A 423 -2.91 28.17 7.19
CA PRO A 423 -2.87 29.59 7.57
C PRO A 423 -3.02 30.58 6.42
N ASN A 424 -3.13 30.08 5.19
CA ASN A 424 -3.47 30.82 3.99
C ASN A 424 -4.45 29.94 3.20
N PRO A 425 -5.74 30.33 3.05
CA PRO A 425 -6.73 29.58 2.26
C PRO A 425 -6.31 29.20 0.81
N PRO A 426 -5.28 29.82 0.18
CA PRO A 426 -4.77 29.34 -1.10
C PRO A 426 -3.81 28.13 -1.07
N ALA A 427 -3.40 27.58 0.08
CA ALA A 427 -2.35 26.55 0.15
C ALA A 427 -2.87 25.09 0.08
N TRP A 428 -3.27 24.64 -1.13
CA TRP A 428 -3.08 23.29 -1.69
C TRP A 428 -3.35 22.06 -0.78
N VAL A 429 -4.51 21.40 -0.96
CA VAL A 429 -4.70 19.91 -1.02
C VAL A 429 -6.02 19.52 -1.76
N ILE A 430 -6.76 20.43 -2.42
CA ILE A 430 -7.74 20.15 -3.51
C ILE A 430 -7.92 21.42 -4.37
N ARG A 431 -6.86 21.92 -5.01
CA ARG A 431 -7.01 22.89 -6.10
C ARG A 431 -6.76 22.22 -7.44
N ILE A 432 -7.86 21.99 -8.15
CA ILE A 432 -7.87 21.87 -9.61
C ILE A 432 -7.72 23.30 -10.10
N ASP A 433 -6.50 23.76 -10.39
CA ASP A 433 -6.33 24.99 -11.16
C ASP A 433 -5.26 24.73 -12.22
N VAL A 434 -5.70 24.20 -13.37
CA VAL A 434 -5.34 24.87 -14.62
C VAL A 434 -6.30 26.04 -14.69
N LEU A 435 -5.92 27.21 -14.18
CA LEU A 435 -6.47 28.52 -14.56
C LEU A 435 -5.70 29.67 -13.89
N ASP A 436 -5.58 30.73 -14.67
CA ASP A 436 -4.83 31.98 -14.53
C ASP A 436 -4.87 32.66 -13.13
N PRO A 437 -3.76 33.23 -12.62
CA PRO A 437 -3.65 33.88 -11.30
C PRO A 437 -4.52 35.15 -11.07
N SER A 438 -5.46 35.49 -11.95
CA SER A 438 -6.17 36.77 -11.96
C SER A 438 -7.54 36.78 -11.24
N THR A 439 -8.00 35.68 -10.62
CA THR A 439 -9.35 35.59 -10.01
C THR A 439 -9.35 35.35 -8.50
N VAL A 440 -9.10 36.40 -7.73
CA VAL A 440 -9.36 36.47 -6.27
C VAL A 440 -10.86 36.67 -6.01
N GLN A 441 -11.67 35.67 -6.37
CA GLN A 441 -13.11 35.59 -6.07
C GLN A 441 -13.50 34.24 -5.44
N GLN A 442 -12.48 33.48 -4.98
CA GLN A 442 -12.57 32.06 -4.60
C GLN A 442 -12.89 31.80 -3.11
N SER A 443 -12.83 32.80 -2.22
CA SER A 443 -12.94 32.59 -0.76
C SER A 443 -14.35 32.21 -0.27
N ALA A 444 -15.41 32.83 -0.80
CA ALA A 444 -16.79 32.52 -0.38
C ALA A 444 -17.22 31.10 -0.79
N LYS A 445 -16.78 30.66 -1.97
CA LYS A 445 -17.01 29.30 -2.49
C LYS A 445 -16.26 28.26 -1.66
N GLU A 446 -15.05 28.54 -1.21
CA GLU A 446 -14.27 27.66 -0.34
C GLU A 446 -14.90 27.53 1.05
N ILE A 447 -15.43 28.63 1.61
CA ILE A 447 -16.20 28.61 2.86
C ILE A 447 -17.44 27.73 2.72
N ASP A 448 -18.19 27.84 1.61
CA ASP A 448 -19.38 27.01 1.36
C ASP A 448 -19.04 25.52 1.24
N ARG A 449 -17.93 25.20 0.54
CA ARG A 449 -17.39 23.83 0.49
C ARG A 449 -17.02 23.29 1.87
N CYS A 450 -16.38 24.10 2.70
CA CYS A 450 -16.02 23.73 4.06
C CYS A 450 -17.27 23.45 4.90
N LYS A 451 -18.27 24.34 4.87
CA LYS A 451 -19.56 24.14 5.55
C LYS A 451 -20.27 22.87 5.08
N THR A 452 -20.22 22.61 3.78
CA THR A 452 -20.75 21.39 3.17
C THR A 452 -20.05 20.14 3.72
N ALA A 453 -18.72 20.16 3.83
CA ALA A 453 -17.93 19.06 4.40
C ALA A 453 -18.19 18.85 5.90
N ILE A 454 -18.24 19.92 6.69
CA ILE A 454 -18.61 19.90 8.11
C ILE A 454 -19.99 19.27 8.27
N ARG A 455 -20.97 19.72 7.49
CA ARG A 455 -22.33 19.20 7.52
C ARG A 455 -22.41 17.72 7.17
N LEU A 456 -21.67 17.24 6.16
CA LEU A 456 -21.59 15.81 5.86
C LEU A 456 -21.05 15.04 7.06
N SER A 457 -19.97 15.52 7.67
CA SER A 457 -19.36 14.91 8.85
C SER A 457 -20.33 14.84 10.02
N ASP A 458 -20.98 15.95 10.36
CA ASP A 458 -21.89 16.09 11.51
C ASP A 458 -23.15 15.24 11.35
N GLU A 459 -23.80 15.27 10.17
CA GLU A 459 -25.01 14.47 9.92
C GLU A 459 -24.71 12.96 9.87
N THR A 460 -23.53 12.59 9.35
CA THR A 460 -23.05 11.20 9.43
C THR A 460 -22.86 10.80 10.90
N ALA A 461 -22.19 11.65 11.70
CA ALA A 461 -21.95 11.40 13.10
C ALA A 461 -23.27 11.29 13.89
N LYS A 462 -24.25 12.15 13.64
CA LYS A 462 -25.60 12.07 14.23
C LYS A 462 -26.24 10.71 13.99
N THR A 463 -26.22 10.25 12.74
CA THR A 463 -26.82 8.96 12.35
C THR A 463 -26.11 7.79 13.05
N VAL A 464 -24.78 7.81 13.09
CA VAL A 464 -23.99 6.73 13.69
C VAL A 464 -24.08 6.72 15.22
N LEU A 465 -23.99 7.89 15.87
CA LEU A 465 -24.06 8.03 17.33
C LEU A 465 -25.43 7.66 17.92
N ASN A 466 -26.51 7.81 17.14
CA ASN A 466 -27.84 7.33 17.52
C ASN A 466 -27.91 5.81 17.69
N ARG A 467 -26.98 5.05 17.10
CA ARG A 467 -26.88 3.59 17.28
C ARG A 467 -26.12 3.26 18.56
N THR A 468 -26.67 3.66 19.70
CA THR A 468 -26.07 3.32 20.99
C THR A 468 -26.00 1.80 21.13
N ASN A 469 -24.94 1.33 21.81
CA ASN A 469 -24.73 -0.09 22.10
C ASN A 469 -24.46 -1.02 20.90
N ASP A 470 -24.37 -0.50 19.67
CA ASP A 470 -23.99 -1.29 18.49
C ASP A 470 -22.46 -1.40 18.38
N PRO A 471 -21.85 -2.60 18.48
CA PRO A 471 -20.40 -2.75 18.38
C PRO A 471 -19.86 -2.42 16.98
N ASN A 472 -20.70 -2.51 15.93
CA ASN A 472 -20.26 -2.33 14.55
C ASN A 472 -19.91 -0.87 14.22
N VAL A 473 -20.42 0.08 15.00
CA VAL A 473 -20.15 1.51 14.82
C VAL A 473 -18.95 2.01 15.63
N LEU A 474 -18.43 1.20 16.56
CA LEU A 474 -17.33 1.62 17.43
C LEU A 474 -16.07 2.06 16.67
N PRO A 475 -15.63 1.41 15.55
CA PRO A 475 -14.47 1.90 14.80
C PRO A 475 -14.69 3.30 14.21
N TYR A 476 -15.90 3.61 13.74
CA TYR A 476 -16.26 4.96 13.30
C TYR A 476 -16.14 5.95 14.45
N ILE A 477 -16.71 5.63 15.62
CA ILE A 477 -16.68 6.51 16.81
C ILE A 477 -15.23 6.74 17.28
N HIS A 478 -14.40 5.70 17.23
CA HIS A 478 -12.98 5.80 17.59
C HIS A 478 -12.24 6.79 16.69
N VAL A 479 -12.34 6.65 15.36
CA VAL A 479 -11.74 7.61 14.41
C VAL A 479 -12.30 9.03 14.62
N LEU A 480 -13.62 9.16 14.80
CA LEU A 480 -14.26 10.44 15.04
C LEU A 480 -13.67 11.14 16.28
N LEU A 481 -13.44 10.40 17.36
CA LEU A 481 -12.84 10.95 18.58
C LEU A 481 -11.36 11.33 18.42
N VAL A 482 -10.58 10.56 17.64
CA VAL A 482 -9.20 10.93 17.30
C VAL A 482 -9.18 12.26 16.52
N PHE A 483 -10.07 12.38 15.53
CA PHE A 483 -10.26 13.59 14.75
C PHE A 483 -10.68 14.79 15.64
N LEU A 484 -11.71 14.62 16.47
CA LEU A 484 -12.19 15.69 17.37
C LEU A 484 -11.11 16.10 18.38
N HIS A 485 -10.33 15.15 18.89
CA HIS A 485 -9.23 15.45 19.80
C HIS A 485 -8.18 16.31 19.10
N HIS A 486 -7.76 15.94 17.89
CA HIS A 486 -6.82 16.74 17.10
C HIS A 486 -7.36 18.16 16.85
N VAL A 487 -8.59 18.28 16.37
CA VAL A 487 -9.17 19.60 16.11
C VAL A 487 -9.33 20.41 17.40
N ALA A 488 -9.73 19.79 18.51
CA ALA A 488 -9.82 20.48 19.80
C ALA A 488 -8.48 21.01 20.31
N GLN A 489 -7.35 20.41 19.92
CA GLN A 489 -5.99 20.90 20.23
C GLN A 489 -5.55 22.09 19.38
N MET A 490 -6.18 22.32 18.22
CA MET A 490 -5.88 23.46 17.32
C MET A 490 -6.50 24.78 17.79
N ASP A 491 -7.18 24.81 18.94
CA ASP A 491 -7.83 26.00 19.47
C ASP A 491 -6.81 27.10 19.77
N GLY A 492 -6.92 28.24 19.08
CA GLY A 492 -6.05 29.40 19.26
C GLY A 492 -4.88 29.54 18.28
N ASP A 493 -4.65 28.57 17.38
CA ASP A 493 -3.48 28.61 16.48
C ASP A 493 -3.66 29.52 15.25
N ASN A 494 -4.89 29.95 14.91
CA ASN A 494 -5.14 30.75 13.71
C ASN A 494 -6.48 31.53 13.71
N GLU A 495 -6.41 32.86 13.74
CA GLU A 495 -7.59 33.75 13.72
C GLU A 495 -8.47 33.61 12.47
N ALA A 496 -7.90 33.23 11.31
CA ALA A 496 -8.64 33.11 10.06
C ALA A 496 -9.56 31.88 10.01
N ILE A 497 -9.23 30.84 10.77
CA ILE A 497 -9.96 29.55 10.78
C ILE A 497 -10.95 29.50 11.94
N LEU A 498 -10.80 30.39 12.93
CA LEU A 498 -11.62 30.46 14.13
C LEU A 498 -13.13 30.46 13.85
N PRO A 499 -13.69 31.18 12.85
CA PRO A 499 -15.12 31.13 12.58
C PRO A 499 -15.60 29.76 12.06
N LEU A 500 -14.80 29.09 11.23
CA LEU A 500 -15.11 27.76 10.69
C LEU A 500 -14.96 26.67 11.76
N TYR A 501 -13.91 26.80 12.58
CA TYR A 501 -13.73 25.99 13.77
C TYR A 501 -14.92 26.13 14.71
N GLU A 502 -15.34 27.36 15.02
CA GLU A 502 -16.51 27.61 15.85
C GLU A 502 -17.79 27.05 15.25
N ASP A 503 -17.99 27.15 13.93
CA ASP A 503 -19.14 26.59 13.22
C ASP A 503 -19.17 25.07 13.37
N MET A 504 -18.03 24.40 13.16
CA MET A 504 -17.89 22.96 13.38
C MET A 504 -18.17 22.56 14.83
N MET A 505 -17.53 23.25 15.79
CA MET A 505 -17.67 22.92 17.20
C MET A 505 -19.07 23.24 17.74
N LYS A 506 -19.80 24.23 17.20
CA LYS A 506 -21.20 24.51 17.56
C LYS A 506 -22.18 23.55 16.91
N GLY A 507 -21.95 23.16 15.65
CA GLY A 507 -22.82 22.28 14.87
C GLY A 507 -22.75 20.80 15.25
N PHE A 508 -21.62 20.36 15.80
CA PHE A 508 -21.38 18.96 16.14
C PHE A 508 -22.36 18.43 17.22
N PRO A 509 -22.88 17.19 17.09
CA PRO A 509 -23.86 16.60 18.02
C PRO A 509 -23.26 16.14 19.36
N TRP A 510 -22.77 17.08 20.18
CA TRP A 510 -22.14 16.80 21.47
C TRP A 510 -23.02 16.01 22.45
N GLU A 511 -24.33 16.24 22.45
CA GLU A 511 -25.27 15.53 23.33
C GLU A 511 -25.38 14.04 22.98
N LEU A 512 -25.39 13.70 21.68
CA LEU A 512 -25.39 12.32 21.22
C LEU A 512 -24.06 11.65 21.55
N LEU A 513 -22.94 12.34 21.36
CA LEU A 513 -21.62 11.82 21.73
C LEU A 513 -21.53 11.56 23.24
N ALA A 514 -21.94 12.52 24.07
CA ALA A 514 -21.95 12.38 25.52
C ALA A 514 -22.86 11.21 25.98
N THR A 515 -24.01 11.03 25.34
CA THR A 515 -24.90 9.89 25.59
C THR A 515 -24.24 8.57 25.22
N ALA A 516 -23.66 8.46 24.03
CA ALA A 516 -22.98 7.25 23.56
C ALA A 516 -21.80 6.87 24.47
N LEU A 517 -20.97 7.84 24.88
CA LEU A 517 -19.87 7.63 25.82
C LEU A 517 -20.38 7.19 27.20
N THR A 518 -21.45 7.81 27.70
CA THR A 518 -22.06 7.45 28.99
C THR A 518 -22.60 6.02 28.98
N ASP A 519 -23.23 5.59 27.88
CA ASP A 519 -23.72 4.22 27.73
C ASP A 519 -22.57 3.19 27.72
N LEU A 520 -21.42 3.55 27.13
CA LEU A 520 -20.22 2.73 27.19
C LEU A 520 -19.66 2.64 28.62
N VAL A 521 -19.62 3.75 29.37
CA VAL A 521 -19.21 3.73 30.78
C VAL A 521 -20.12 2.85 31.63
N ARG A 522 -21.45 2.93 31.44
CA ARG A 522 -22.41 2.11 32.20
C ARG A 522 -22.21 0.61 31.99
N LYS A 523 -21.75 0.20 30.80
CA LYS A 523 -21.48 -1.21 30.50
C LYS A 523 -20.25 -1.74 31.21
N ASP A 524 -19.25 -0.90 31.45
CA ASP A 524 -18.00 -1.31 32.09
C ASP A 524 -17.35 -0.13 32.85
N PRO A 525 -17.81 0.15 34.08
CA PRO A 525 -17.36 1.31 34.86
C PRO A 525 -15.86 1.27 35.21
N GLU A 526 -15.25 0.09 35.24
CA GLU A 526 -13.85 -0.09 35.65
C GLU A 526 -12.85 0.19 34.51
N LYS A 527 -13.33 0.42 33.28
CA LYS A 527 -12.49 0.53 32.07
C LYS A 527 -12.22 1.95 31.56
N HIS A 528 -12.61 3.00 32.30
CA HIS A 528 -12.29 4.37 31.91
C HIS A 528 -11.02 4.88 32.63
N SER A 529 -10.01 5.27 31.85
CA SER A 529 -8.74 5.80 32.35
C SER A 529 -8.65 7.31 32.12
N GLN A 530 -8.17 8.04 33.14
CA GLN A 530 -7.84 9.47 33.04
C GLN A 530 -6.35 9.71 32.74
N HIS A 531 -5.56 8.65 32.52
CA HIS A 531 -4.12 8.75 32.29
C HIS A 531 -3.78 9.58 31.05
N ASP A 532 -2.59 10.18 31.06
CA ASP A 532 -2.10 11.01 29.95
C ASP A 532 -1.64 10.19 28.75
N LYS A 533 -1.16 8.96 28.97
CA LYS A 533 -0.88 8.01 27.89
C LYS A 533 -2.08 7.09 27.65
N MET A 534 -2.22 6.63 26.41
CA MET A 534 -3.23 5.64 26.06
C MET A 534 -3.04 4.38 26.92
N PRO A 535 -4.07 3.92 27.65
CA PRO A 535 -3.95 2.75 28.52
C PRO A 535 -3.56 1.50 27.71
N GLY A 536 -2.53 0.82 28.17
CA GLY A 536 -2.14 -0.51 27.68
C GLY A 536 -2.86 -1.62 28.44
N ARG A 537 -2.68 -2.88 28.01
CA ARG A 537 -3.07 -4.03 28.83
C ARG A 537 -2.03 -4.23 29.94
N GLU A 538 -2.25 -3.60 31.09
CA GLU A 538 -1.30 -3.65 32.20
C GLU A 538 -1.16 -5.05 32.84
N ASN A 539 -2.04 -6.02 32.53
CA ASN A 539 -2.04 -7.34 33.17
C ASN A 539 -2.32 -8.53 32.24
N SER A 540 -1.98 -8.46 30.95
CA SER A 540 -2.13 -9.62 30.06
C SER A 540 -0.81 -10.00 29.39
N ASN A 541 -0.45 -11.28 29.41
CA ASN A 541 0.64 -11.86 28.62
C ASN A 541 0.43 -11.73 27.08
N ARG A 542 -0.58 -10.98 26.62
CA ARG A 542 -0.85 -10.67 25.22
C ARG A 542 -0.35 -9.26 24.92
N GLU A 543 0.51 -9.16 23.91
CA GLU A 543 0.97 -7.87 23.38
C GLU A 543 -0.23 -7.07 22.86
N LEU A 544 -0.27 -5.77 23.18
CA LEU A 544 -1.31 -4.87 22.66
C LEU A 544 -1.17 -4.79 21.13
N THR A 545 -2.27 -5.08 20.43
CA THR A 545 -2.29 -5.12 18.97
C THR A 545 -3.02 -3.91 18.42
N PRO A 546 -2.49 -3.20 17.39
CA PRO A 546 -3.26 -2.14 16.78
C PRO A 546 -4.56 -2.65 16.18
N LEU A 547 -5.59 -1.85 16.36
CA LEU A 547 -6.91 -2.06 15.78
C LEU A 547 -6.81 -1.80 14.27
N PRO A 548 -7.71 -2.40 13.47
CA PRO A 548 -7.77 -2.15 12.03
C PRO A 548 -7.79 -0.65 11.69
N GLU A 549 -8.55 0.14 12.44
CA GLU A 549 -8.65 1.59 12.24
C GLU A 549 -7.38 2.36 12.67
N ASP A 550 -6.57 1.87 13.60
CA ASP A 550 -5.28 2.52 13.92
C ASP A 550 -4.32 2.40 12.74
N PHE A 551 -4.27 1.22 12.11
CA PHE A 551 -3.47 1.03 10.90
C PHE A 551 -4.00 1.86 9.74
N ALA A 552 -5.33 1.99 9.63
CA ALA A 552 -5.96 2.85 8.64
C ALA A 552 -5.58 4.34 8.85
N MET A 553 -5.52 4.81 10.10
CA MET A 553 -5.12 6.17 10.49
C MET A 553 -3.60 6.40 10.56
N CYS A 554 -2.78 5.34 10.57
CA CYS A 554 -1.33 5.51 10.63
C CYS A 554 -0.79 6.25 9.40
N GLY A 555 0.11 7.22 9.62
CA GLY A 555 0.74 8.04 8.59
C GLY A 555 0.07 9.39 8.32
N PHE A 556 -1.16 9.60 8.81
CA PHE A 556 -1.81 10.91 8.76
C PHE A 556 -1.15 11.89 9.74
N SER A 557 -0.99 13.15 9.33
CA SER A 557 -0.36 14.20 10.17
C SER A 557 -1.15 14.56 11.43
N TRP A 558 -2.47 14.36 11.40
CA TRP A 558 -3.38 14.67 12.50
C TRP A 558 -3.49 13.55 13.55
N VAL A 559 -2.74 12.46 13.37
CA VAL A 559 -2.70 11.33 14.30
C VAL A 559 -1.42 11.41 15.11
N ASP A 560 -1.54 11.84 16.36
CA ASP A 560 -0.41 11.87 17.27
C ASP A 560 0.04 10.42 17.58
N THR A 561 1.26 10.07 17.19
CA THR A 561 1.82 8.74 17.45
C THR A 561 2.46 8.61 18.82
N THR A 562 2.70 9.74 19.51
CA THR A 562 3.39 9.79 20.81
C THR A 562 2.51 9.36 21.99
N ILE A 563 1.18 9.43 21.82
CA ILE A 563 0.19 8.96 22.80
C ILE A 563 0.05 7.44 22.85
N TYR A 564 0.48 6.74 21.79
CA TYR A 564 0.42 5.28 21.72
C TYR A 564 1.59 4.64 22.49
N PRO A 565 1.43 3.40 22.99
CA PRO A 565 2.53 2.69 23.63
C PRO A 565 3.76 2.51 22.74
N ASP A 566 4.94 2.37 23.34
CA ASP A 566 6.16 2.14 22.59
C ASP A 566 6.07 0.87 21.73
N LYS A 567 6.60 0.94 20.49
CA LYS A 567 6.59 -0.16 19.51
C LYS A 567 5.18 -0.68 19.17
N TYR A 568 4.14 0.13 19.39
CA TYR A 568 2.76 -0.25 19.13
C TYR A 568 2.51 -0.64 17.67
N PHE A 569 2.96 0.19 16.73
CA PHE A 569 2.93 -0.07 15.28
C PHE A 569 4.09 -0.95 14.79
N SER A 570 4.94 -1.48 15.69
CA SER A 570 6.08 -2.32 15.27
C SER A 570 5.60 -3.64 14.67
N TYR A 571 6.14 -3.96 13.50
CA TYR A 571 5.90 -5.23 12.78
C TYR A 571 6.69 -6.41 13.38
N LYS A 572 7.74 -6.13 14.17
CA LYS A 572 8.60 -7.11 14.81
C LYS A 572 8.60 -6.93 16.33
N VAL A 573 8.55 -8.04 17.05
CA VAL A 573 8.73 -8.06 18.50
C VAL A 573 9.79 -9.08 18.87
N PHE A 574 10.61 -8.73 19.84
CA PHE A 574 11.61 -9.63 20.41
C PHE A 574 10.97 -10.39 21.58
N ARG A 575 10.81 -11.71 21.43
CA ARG A 575 10.22 -12.57 22.46
C ARG A 575 11.02 -13.86 22.61
N SER A 576 11.31 -14.22 23.86
CA SER A 576 12.03 -15.47 24.18
C SER A 576 13.36 -15.61 23.43
N GLY A 577 14.11 -14.52 23.31
CA GLY A 577 15.41 -14.50 22.61
C GLY A 577 15.34 -14.46 21.08
N ILE A 578 14.15 -14.39 20.48
CA ILE A 578 13.97 -14.48 19.02
C ILE A 578 13.08 -13.32 18.53
N TRP A 579 13.47 -12.70 17.42
CA TRP A 579 12.61 -11.75 16.69
C TRP A 579 11.50 -12.49 15.96
N ARG A 580 10.25 -12.15 16.24
CA ARG A 580 9.06 -12.69 15.56
C ARG A 580 8.27 -11.59 14.87
N HIS A 581 7.59 -11.94 13.79
CA HIS A 581 6.55 -11.10 13.22
C HIS A 581 5.37 -11.03 14.18
N LYS A 582 4.91 -9.82 14.50
CA LYS A 582 3.87 -9.59 15.51
C LYS A 582 2.48 -10.06 15.04
N TYR A 583 2.24 -10.02 13.74
CA TYR A 583 0.97 -10.39 13.09
C TYR A 583 1.24 -11.20 11.83
N ASP A 584 0.34 -12.13 11.53
CA ASP A 584 0.24 -12.69 10.18
C ASP A 584 -0.40 -11.67 9.23
N GLU A 585 -0.02 -11.66 7.96
CA GLU A 585 -0.25 -10.54 7.05
C GLU A 585 -1.74 -10.29 6.75
N ASP A 586 -2.53 -11.37 6.77
CA ASP A 586 -3.97 -11.41 6.53
C ASP A 586 -4.82 -11.08 7.77
N ASP A 587 -4.21 -11.09 8.96
CA ASP A 587 -4.93 -10.93 10.24
C ASP A 587 -5.03 -9.46 10.71
N ILE A 588 -4.35 -8.52 10.04
CA ILE A 588 -4.23 -7.13 10.55
C ILE A 588 -5.53 -6.32 10.47
N TYR A 589 -6.26 -6.45 9.37
CA TYR A 589 -7.59 -5.83 9.22
C TYR A 589 -8.71 -6.79 9.68
N ARG A 590 -8.34 -7.94 10.24
CA ARG A 590 -9.28 -8.92 10.73
C ARG A 590 -9.71 -8.55 12.13
N GLU A 591 -10.99 -8.21 12.28
CA GLU A 591 -11.58 -7.98 13.60
C GLU A 591 -11.43 -9.26 14.46
N MET A 592 -10.88 -9.14 15.67
CA MET A 592 -10.77 -10.24 16.64
C MET A 592 -11.67 -9.99 17.85
N ALA A 593 -12.14 -11.05 18.52
CA ALA A 593 -13.04 -10.93 19.68
C ALA A 593 -12.46 -10.08 20.82
N GLY A 594 -11.13 -10.01 20.96
CA GLY A 594 -10.47 -9.18 21.96
C GLY A 594 -10.36 -7.68 21.62
N MET A 595 -10.62 -7.29 20.36
CA MET A 595 -10.44 -5.91 19.90
C MET A 595 -11.58 -4.98 20.32
N THR A 596 -12.81 -5.49 20.42
CA THR A 596 -13.97 -4.66 20.81
C THR A 596 -13.82 -4.07 22.22
N PRO A 597 -13.45 -4.84 23.27
CA PRO A 597 -13.16 -4.27 24.59
C PRO A 597 -12.00 -3.26 24.55
N ASP A 598 -10.92 -3.58 23.83
CA ASP A 598 -9.76 -2.68 23.70
C ASP A 598 -10.18 -1.34 23.05
N ARG A 599 -11.05 -1.39 22.03
CA ARG A 599 -11.62 -0.22 21.35
C ARG A 599 -12.48 0.64 22.29
N ILE A 600 -13.32 0.03 23.12
CA ILE A 600 -14.15 0.76 24.09
C ILE A 600 -13.27 1.54 25.06
N ILE A 601 -12.19 0.92 25.58
CA ILE A 601 -11.24 1.59 26.47
C ILE A 601 -10.69 2.87 25.81
N ARG A 602 -10.33 2.81 24.52
CA ARG A 602 -9.77 3.97 23.79
C ARG A 602 -10.79 5.05 23.51
N ILE A 603 -12.00 4.65 23.13
CA ILE A 603 -13.12 5.58 22.95
C ILE A 603 -13.36 6.36 24.24
N LEU A 604 -13.39 5.68 25.38
CA LEU A 604 -13.56 6.34 26.69
C LEU A 604 -12.35 7.21 27.06
N TRP A 605 -11.13 6.76 26.76
CA TRP A 605 -9.91 7.55 26.98
C TRP A 605 -9.91 8.86 26.19
N TYR A 606 -10.23 8.83 24.88
CA TYR A 606 -10.37 10.05 24.08
C TYR A 606 -11.51 10.93 24.57
N GLY A 607 -12.62 10.33 25.06
CA GLY A 607 -13.68 11.07 25.74
C GLY A 607 -13.14 11.89 26.92
N HIS A 608 -12.26 11.32 27.74
CA HIS A 608 -11.59 12.05 28.82
C HIS A 608 -10.59 13.11 28.33
N GLN A 609 -9.88 12.89 27.22
CA GLN A 609 -9.03 13.93 26.64
C GLN A 609 -9.87 15.14 26.20
N LEU A 610 -11.05 14.92 25.61
CA LEU A 610 -11.98 16.00 25.28
C LEU A 610 -12.53 16.72 26.51
N VAL A 611 -12.64 16.04 27.65
CA VAL A 611 -12.96 16.69 28.94
C VAL A 611 -11.81 17.59 29.41
N LYS A 612 -10.56 17.14 29.29
CA LYS A 612 -9.37 17.97 29.62
C LYS A 612 -9.30 19.22 28.74
N LEU A 613 -9.72 19.13 27.48
CA LEU A 613 -9.80 20.24 26.52
C LEU A 613 -11.09 21.09 26.65
N GLY A 614 -11.94 20.83 27.66
CA GLY A 614 -13.15 21.62 27.91
C GLY A 614 -14.27 21.46 26.89
N ARG A 615 -14.26 20.39 26.07
CA ARG A 615 -15.31 20.12 25.06
C ARG A 615 -16.45 19.27 25.60
N LEU A 616 -16.14 18.46 26.60
CA LEU A 616 -17.10 17.66 27.37
C LEU A 616 -16.89 17.92 28.85
N SER A 617 -17.88 17.56 29.67
CA SER A 617 -17.71 17.46 31.12
C SER A 617 -18.02 16.04 31.59
N PHE A 618 -17.38 15.61 32.69
CA PHE A 618 -17.61 14.30 33.28
C PHE A 618 -18.04 14.45 34.74
N LYS A 619 -19.29 14.08 35.06
CA LYS A 619 -19.88 14.21 36.40
C LYS A 619 -20.66 12.96 36.76
N GLN A 620 -20.44 12.43 37.97
CA GLN A 620 -21.17 11.28 38.52
C GLN A 620 -21.21 10.06 37.57
N GLY A 621 -20.08 9.75 36.92
CA GLY A 621 -19.98 8.62 35.99
C GLY A 621 -20.65 8.84 34.63
N ARG A 622 -20.93 10.09 34.24
CA ARG A 622 -21.58 10.44 32.98
C ARG A 622 -20.81 11.52 32.25
N PHE A 623 -20.67 11.35 30.94
CA PHE A 623 -20.26 12.42 30.04
C PHE A 623 -21.45 13.34 29.76
N LEU A 624 -21.20 14.64 29.72
CA LEU A 624 -22.17 15.70 29.45
C LEU A 624 -21.55 16.67 28.44
N LYS A 625 -22.39 17.32 27.63
CA LYS A 625 -21.97 18.48 26.84
C LYS A 625 -21.46 19.57 27.80
N SER A 626 -20.32 20.19 27.47
CA SER A 626 -19.73 21.26 28.30
C SER A 626 -20.53 22.55 28.28
#